data_AF-A0A3G4QVA3-F1
#
_entry.id   AF-A0A3G4QVA3-F1
#
_cell.length_a   1.000
_cell.length_b   1.000
_cell.length_c   1.000
_cell.angle_alpha   90.00
_cell.angle_beta   90.00
_cell.angle_gamma   90.00
#
_symmetry.space_group_name_H-M   'P 1'
#
loop_
_entity.id
_entity.type
_entity.pdbx_description
1 polymer ?
#
loop_
_entity_poly.entity_id
_entity_poly.type
_entity_poly.pdbx_seq_one_letter_code
_entity_poly.pdbx_strand_id
1 'polypeptide(L)'
;LLILLGIFGYIMHRTMPDISFPVFLLNGLIPFFIFSSISNRSVGAIEANQGLFNYRPVKPIDTIIARALLETLIYDAVYILLMLI
;
A
#
# COMPACT_ATOMS: atom_id res chain seq x y z
N LEU A 1 4.39 2.11 -9.65
CA LEU A 1 4.29 0.63 -9.72
C LEU A 1 4.23 0.13 -11.16
N LEU A 2 3.32 0.64 -12.01
CA LEU A 2 3.22 0.24 -13.43
C LEU A 2 4.52 0.37 -14.24
N ILE A 3 5.21 1.52 -14.17
CA ILE A 3 6.50 1.72 -14.87
C ILE A 3 7.55 0.69 -14.39
N LEU A 4 7.59 0.44 -13.09
CA LEU A 4 8.51 -0.53 -12.49
C LEU A 4 8.21 -1.96 -12.99
N LEU A 5 6.94 -2.36 -13.00
CA LEU A 5 6.51 -3.65 -13.53
C LEU A 5 6.79 -3.77 -15.03
N GLY A 6 6.58 -2.72 -15.82
CA GLY A 6 6.87 -2.73 -17.26
C GLY A 6 8.36 -2.89 -17.56
N ILE A 7 9.23 -2.12 -16.89
CA ILE A 7 10.68 -2.18 -17.10
C ILE A 7 11.22 -3.53 -16.65
N PHE A 8 10.96 -3.91 -15.40
CA PHE A 8 11.52 -5.14 -14.86
C PHE A 8 10.86 -6.38 -15.44
N GLY A 9 9.55 -6.34 -15.74
CA GLY A 9 8.88 -7.43 -16.44
C GLY A 9 9.51 -7.69 -17.81
N TYR A 10 9.75 -6.64 -18.61
CA TYR A 10 10.37 -6.78 -19.93
C TYR A 10 11.83 -7.24 -19.88
N ILE A 11 12.64 -6.65 -19.00
CA ILE A 11 14.06 -7.01 -18.88
C ILE A 11 14.20 -8.43 -18.34
N MET A 12 13.46 -8.78 -17.28
CA MET A 12 13.68 -10.04 -16.57
C MET A 12 13.04 -11.24 -17.26
N HIS A 13 12.06 -11.03 -18.15
CA HIS A 13 11.58 -12.08 -19.03
C HIS A 13 12.70 -12.67 -19.91
N ARG A 14 13.75 -11.89 -20.25
CA ARG A 14 14.90 -12.41 -21.00
C ARG A 14 15.89 -13.21 -20.14
N THR A 15 15.92 -12.98 -18.83
CA THR A 15 16.89 -13.60 -17.91
C THR A 15 16.32 -14.83 -17.22
N MET A 16 15.02 -14.83 -16.89
CA MET A 16 14.33 -15.88 -16.14
C MET A 16 12.92 -16.12 -16.71
N PRO A 17 12.80 -16.78 -17.87
CA PRO A 17 11.52 -16.93 -18.58
C PRO A 17 10.50 -17.82 -17.85
N ASP A 18 10.94 -18.77 -17.02
CA ASP A 18 10.06 -19.72 -16.32
C ASP A 18 9.35 -19.14 -15.09
N ILE A 19 9.75 -17.94 -14.63
CA ILE A 19 9.19 -17.30 -13.44
C ILE A 19 8.44 -16.03 -13.83
N SER A 20 7.22 -15.87 -13.31
CA SER A 20 6.47 -14.62 -13.40
C SER A 20 7.11 -13.54 -12.50
N PHE A 21 8.15 -12.88 -13.01
CA PHE A 21 8.87 -11.81 -12.29
C PHE A 21 7.96 -10.67 -11.79
N PRO A 22 6.96 -10.19 -12.56
CA PRO A 22 6.03 -9.17 -12.08
C PRO A 22 5.27 -9.58 -10.80
N VAL A 23 4.84 -10.85 -10.71
CA VAL A 23 4.13 -11.40 -9.56
C VAL A 23 5.02 -11.45 -8.32
N PHE A 24 6.29 -11.85 -8.48
CA PHE A 24 7.28 -11.82 -7.41
C PHE A 24 7.47 -10.40 -6.86
N LEU A 25 7.64 -9.43 -7.76
CA LEU A 25 7.88 -8.04 -7.42
C LEU A 25 6.64 -7.40 -6.74
N LEU A 26 5.43 -7.73 -7.21
CA LEU A 26 4.17 -7.33 -6.58
C LEU A 26 4.06 -7.84 -5.14
N ASN A 27 4.30 -9.14 -4.91
CA ASN A 27 4.20 -9.75 -3.58
C ASN A 27 5.24 -9.23 -2.59
N GLY A 28 6.41 -8.79 -3.06
CA GLY A 28 7.43 -8.17 -2.20
C GLY A 28 7.15 -6.70 -1.90
N LEU A 29 6.82 -5.90 -2.92
CA LEU A 29 6.72 -4.45 -2.77
C LEU A 29 5.42 -3.98 -2.15
N ILE A 30 4.28 -4.63 -2.45
CA ILE A 30 2.99 -4.13 -1.97
C ILE A 30 2.89 -4.19 -0.44
N PRO A 31 3.23 -5.29 0.25
CA PRO A 31 3.23 -5.31 1.71
C PRO A 31 4.17 -4.25 2.33
N PHE A 32 5.33 -4.03 1.71
CA PHE A 32 6.26 -2.99 2.14
C PHE A 32 5.66 -1.58 1.98
N PHE A 33 5.02 -1.29 0.84
CA PHE A 33 4.38 0.00 0.61
C PHE A 33 3.18 0.23 1.53
N ILE A 34 2.38 -0.80 1.83
CA ILE A 34 1.31 -0.73 2.83
C ILE A 34 1.89 -0.30 4.17
N PHE A 35 2.90 -1.02 4.66
CA PHE A 35 3.53 -0.70 5.94
C PHE A 35 4.11 0.73 5.96
N SER A 36 4.92 1.08 4.96
CA SER A 36 5.57 2.39 4.88
C SER A 36 4.55 3.53 4.78
N SER A 37 3.48 3.36 4.01
CA SER A 37 2.42 4.36 3.85
C SER A 37 1.66 4.56 5.16
N ILE A 38 1.26 3.47 5.82
CA ILE A 38 0.55 3.53 7.10
C ILE A 38 1.41 4.22 8.16
N SER A 39 2.69 3.83 8.31
CA SER A 39 3.57 4.43 9.31
C SER A 39 3.76 5.93 9.10
N ASN A 40 4.06 6.36 7.87
CA ASN A 40 4.31 7.79 7.60
C ASN A 40 3.04 8.63 7.66
N ARG A 41 1.92 8.14 7.14
CA ARG A 41 0.67 8.92 7.03
C ARG A 41 -0.16 8.89 8.31
N SER A 42 0.02 7.92 9.19
CA SER A 42 -0.69 7.87 10.48
C SER A 42 -0.28 9.01 11.40
N VAL A 43 0.98 9.46 11.35
CA VAL A 43 1.47 10.60 12.14
C VAL A 43 0.71 11.89 11.76
N GLY A 44 0.67 12.22 10.47
CA GLY A 44 -0.08 13.39 9.99
C GLY A 44 -1.60 13.25 10.15
N ALA A 45 -2.13 12.03 10.21
CA ALA A 45 -3.55 11.81 10.44
C ALA A 45 -3.99 12.20 11.85
N ILE A 46 -3.13 12.01 12.86
CA ILE A 46 -3.42 12.43 14.24
C ILE A 46 -3.48 13.96 14.32
N GLU A 47 -2.51 14.66 13.72
CA GLU A 47 -2.45 16.12 13.72
C GLU A 47 -3.68 16.73 13.02
N ALA A 48 -4.08 16.18 11.86
CA ALA A 48 -5.22 16.67 11.10
C ALA A 48 -6.57 16.48 11.80
N ASN A 49 -6.69 15.50 12.71
CA ASN A 49 -7.94 15.16 13.40
C ASN A 49 -7.98 15.61 14.86
N GLN A 50 -7.05 16.48 15.30
CA GLN A 50 -7.02 16.98 16.68
C GLN A 50 -8.34 17.61 17.14
N GLY A 51 -9.06 18.29 16.26
CA GLY A 51 -10.37 18.88 16.57
C GLY A 51 -11.45 17.84 16.90
N LEU A 52 -11.36 16.63 16.35
CA LEU A 52 -12.30 15.54 16.61
C LEU A 52 -12.04 14.85 17.96
N PHE A 53 -10.80 14.89 18.46
CA PHE A 53 -10.45 14.28 19.75
C PHE A 53 -11.03 15.03 20.96
N ASN A 54 -11.58 16.23 20.76
CA ASN A 54 -12.38 16.91 21.78
C ASN A 54 -13.71 16.18 22.08
N TYR A 55 -14.17 15.31 21.17
CA TYR A 55 -15.33 14.44 21.41
C TYR A 55 -14.91 13.19 22.18
N ARG A 56 -15.54 12.95 23.34
CA ARG A 56 -15.32 11.78 24.20
C ARG A 56 -15.22 10.40 23.51
N PRO A 57 -16.01 10.07 22.47
CA PRO A 57 -15.93 8.76 21.84
C PRO A 57 -14.76 8.59 20.86
N VAL A 58 -14.14 9.68 20.37
CA VAL A 58 -13.13 9.59 19.30
C VAL A 58 -11.74 9.59 19.92
N LYS A 59 -11.03 8.47 19.80
CA LYS A 59 -9.66 8.32 20.28
C LYS A 59 -8.66 8.39 19.12
N PRO A 60 -7.41 8.81 19.36
CA PRO A 60 -6.38 8.82 18.33
C PRO A 60 -6.15 7.46 17.66
N ILE A 61 -6.34 6.37 18.41
CA ILE A 61 -6.26 5.00 17.88
C ILE A 61 -7.28 4.72 16.77
N ASP A 62 -8.48 5.30 16.86
CA ASP A 62 -9.54 5.10 15.87
C ASP A 62 -9.12 5.72 14.53
N THR A 63 -8.42 6.85 14.57
CA THR A 63 -7.88 7.52 13.38
C THR A 63 -6.75 6.70 12.73
N ILE A 64 -5.89 6.08 13.52
CA ILE A 64 -4.83 5.19 13.01
C ILE A 64 -5.47 3.96 12.36
N ILE A 65 -6.43 3.31 13.01
CA ILE A 65 -7.11 2.12 12.48
C ILE A 65 -7.85 2.45 11.18
N ALA A 66 -8.59 3.57 11.16
CA ALA A 66 -9.28 4.01 9.95
C ALA A 66 -8.30 4.28 8.79
N ARG A 67 -7.13 4.88 9.08
CA ARG A 67 -6.09 5.11 8.07
C ARG A 67 -5.48 3.79 7.58
N ALA A 68 -5.16 2.88 8.50
CA ALA A 68 -4.63 1.57 8.15
C ALA A 68 -5.59 0.81 7.22
N LEU A 69 -6.88 0.76 7.57
CA LEU A 69 -7.93 0.18 6.74
C LEU A 69 -8.00 0.82 5.36
N LEU A 70 -8.00 2.14 5.28
CA LEU A 70 -8.06 2.86 4.01
C LEU A 70 -6.86 2.54 3.11
N GLU A 71 -5.64 2.60 3.66
CA GLU A 71 -4.41 2.28 2.92
C GLU A 71 -4.42 0.82 2.44
N THR A 72 -4.75 -0.12 3.32
CA THR A 72 -4.86 -1.54 2.96
C THR A 72 -5.87 -1.75 1.83
N LEU A 73 -7.07 -1.16 1.92
CA LEU A 73 -8.08 -1.28 0.86
C LEU A 73 -7.60 -0.70 -0.48
N ILE A 74 -6.90 0.44 -0.47
CA ILE A 74 -6.35 1.04 -1.69
C ILE A 74 -5.29 0.13 -2.30
N TYR A 75 -4.33 -0.34 -1.51
CA TYR A 75 -3.26 -1.20 -2.02
C TYR A 75 -3.76 -2.58 -2.43
N ASP A 76 -4.76 -3.13 -1.75
CA ASP A 76 -5.41 -4.39 -2.14
C ASP A 76 -6.16 -4.23 -3.47
N ALA A 77 -6.88 -3.13 -3.66
CA ALA A 77 -7.52 -2.83 -4.94
C ALA A 77 -6.50 -2.67 -6.08
N VAL A 78 -5.38 -1.99 -5.82
CA VAL A 78 -4.27 -1.86 -6.78
C VAL A 78 -3.61 -3.22 -7.06
N TYR A 79 -3.43 -4.07 -6.05
CA TYR A 79 -2.91 -5.44 -6.20
C TYR A 79 -3.80 -6.26 -7.14
N ILE A 80 -5.11 -6.27 -6.89
CA ILE A 80 -6.07 -7.01 -7.71
C ILE A 80 -6.06 -6.49 -9.15
N LEU A 81 -6.10 -5.17 -9.35
CA LEU A 81 -6.05 -4.56 -10.68
C LEU A 81 -4.79 -4.98 -11.44
N LEU A 82 -3.63 -4.98 -10.78
CA LEU A 82 -2.35 -5.33 -11.41
C LEU A 82 -2.17 -6.83 -11.65
N MET A 83 -2.87 -7.69 -10.91
CA MET A 83 -2.89 -9.13 -11.19
C MET A 83 -3.83 -9.51 -12.33
N LEU A 84 -4.83 -8.66 -12.62
CA LEU A 84 -5.77 -8.87 -13.73
C LEU A 84 -5.21 -8.45 -15.09
N ILE A 85 -4.19 -7.59 -15.12
CA ILE A 85 -3.53 -7.07 -16.32
C ILE A 85 -2.29 -7.91 -16.63
#